data_AF-R7P4D3-F1
#
_entry.id   AF-R7P4D3-F1
#
_cell.length_a   1.000
_cell.length_b   1.000
_cell.length_c   1.000
_cell.angle_alpha   90.00
_cell.angle_beta   90.00
_cell.angle_gamma   90.00
#
_symmetry.space_group_name_H-M   'P 1'
#
loop_
_entity.id
_entity.type
_entity.pdbx_description
1 polymer ?
#
loop_
_entity_poly.entity_id
_entity_poly.type
_entity_poly.pdbx_seq_one_letter_code
_entity_poly.pdbx_strand_id
1 'polypeptide(L)' 'MIKNYKVITLCGSTRFKDEFMKVQKDLTLKGNIVISVGLFGHSGDDEV' A
#
# COMPACT_ATOMS: atom_id res chain seq x y z
N MET A 1 5.72 7.81 25.22
CA MET A 1 6.11 6.43 24.85
C MET A 1 5.96 6.29 23.34
N ILE A 2 7.04 6.19 22.59
CA ILE A 2 6.97 5.86 21.16
C ILE A 2 6.69 4.36 21.09
N LYS A 3 5.47 3.99 20.68
CA LYS A 3 5.14 2.57 20.41
C LYS A 3 6.05 2.09 19.28
N ASN A 4 6.66 0.92 19.46
CA ASN A 4 7.52 0.30 18.46
C ASN A 4 6.67 -0.34 17.36
N TYR A 5 6.07 0.49 16.50
CA TYR A 5 5.31 0.03 15.36
C TYR A 5 6.24 -0.49 14.27
N LYS A 6 5.89 -1.62 13.68
CA LYS A 6 6.58 -2.15 12.51
C LYS A 6 6.22 -1.29 11.29
N VAL A 7 7.23 -0.82 10.58
CA VAL A 7 7.08 -0.07 9.32
C VAL A 7 7.28 -1.04 8.16
N ILE A 8 6.34 -1.07 7.22
CA ILE A 8 6.34 -1.98 6.06
C ILE A 8 6.14 -1.16 4.80
N THR A 9 7.03 -1.32 3.82
CA THR A 9 6.88 -0.71 2.50
C THR A 9 6.35 -1.74 1.50
N LEU A 10 5.27 -1.42 0.80
CA LEU A 10 4.76 -2.23 -0.30
C LEU A 10 5.46 -1.83 -1.59
N CYS A 11 6.08 -2.81 -2.25
CA CYS A 11 6.77 -2.64 -3.53
C CYS A 11 6.15 -3.57 -4.58
N GLY A 12 6.12 -3.15 -5.83
CA GLY A 12 5.54 -3.94 -6.92
C GLY A 12 5.10 -3.07 -8.10
N SER A 13 4.52 -3.71 -9.12
CA SER A 13 3.97 -3.00 -10.27
C SER A 13 2.66 -2.30 -9.91
N THR A 14 2.51 -1.05 -10.34
CA THR A 14 1.29 -0.24 -10.20
C THR A 14 0.13 -0.71 -11.08
N ARG A 15 0.25 -1.87 -11.74
CA ARG A 15 -0.85 -2.59 -12.42
C ARG A 15 -1.76 -3.33 -11.44
N PHE A 16 -1.28 -3.61 -10.22
CA PHE A 16 -1.94 -4.48 -9.23
C PHE A 16 -2.65 -3.70 -8.12
N LYS A 17 -3.48 -2.71 -8.50
CA LYS A 17 -4.15 -1.80 -7.56
C LYS A 17 -4.92 -2.52 -6.46
N ASP A 18 -5.69 -3.54 -6.83
CA ASP A 18 -6.53 -4.29 -5.90
C ASP A 18 -5.70 -5.08 -4.88
N GLU A 19 -4.58 -5.65 -5.30
CA GLU A 19 -3.64 -6.36 -4.42
C GLU A 19 -2.98 -5.40 -3.42
N PHE A 20 -2.54 -4.23 -3.88
CA PHE A 20 -2.02 -3.19 -2.99
C PHE A 20 -3.06 -2.77 -1.95
N MET A 21 -4.30 -2.50 -2.38
CA MET A 21 -5.39 -2.11 -1.47
C MET A 21 -5.71 -3.20 -0.44
N LYS A 22 -5.76 -4.47 -0.88
CA LYS A 22 -6.02 -5.62 0.00
C LYS A 22 -4.94 -5.78 1.06
N VAL A 23 -3.66 -5.78 0.65
CA VAL A 23 -2.52 -5.99 1.57
C VAL A 23 -2.35 -4.79 2.50
N GLN A 24 -2.52 -3.57 1.99
CA GLN A 24 -2.48 -2.36 2.82
C GLN A 24 -3.54 -2.41 3.93
N LYS A 25 -4.78 -2.77 3.61
CA LYS A 25 -5.86 -2.91 4.60
C LYS A 25 -5.53 -3.96 5.66
N ASP A 26 -5.10 -5.14 5.25
CA ASP A 26 -4.74 -6.25 6.17
C ASP A 26 -3.60 -5.85 7.12
N LEU A 27 -2.51 -5.30 6.59
CA LEU A 27 -1.35 -4.91 7.40
C LEU A 27 -1.65 -3.74 8.33
N THR A 28 -2.46 -2.78 7.89
CA THR A 28 -2.88 -1.64 8.73
C THR A 28 -3.74 -2.10 9.89
N LEU A 29 -4.71 -3.00 9.66
CA LEU A 29 -5.55 -3.57 10.72
C LEU A 29 -4.74 -4.40 11.74
N LYS A 30 -3.60 -4.97 11.32
CA LYS A 30 -2.63 -5.64 12.21
C LYS A 30 -1.76 -4.67 13.02
N GLY A 31 -1.97 -3.35 12.89
CA GLY A 31 -1.26 -2.33 13.66
C GLY A 31 0.13 -1.97 13.11
N ASN A 32 0.39 -2.23 11.83
CA ASN A 32 1.61 -1.82 11.15
C ASN A 32 1.45 -0.42 10.53
N ILE A 33 2.55 0.32 10.42
CA ILE A 33 2.63 1.50 9.56
C ILE A 33 2.97 1.01 8.16
N VAL A 34 2.10 1.28 7.18
CA VAL A 34 2.27 0.80 5.81
C VAL A 34 2.55 1.98 4.88
N ILE A 35 3.68 1.94 4.17
CA ILE A 35 4.02 2.87 3.08
C ILE A 35 3.64 2.18 1.77
N SER A 36 2.60 2.70 1.11
CA SER A 36 2.06 2.16 -0.14
C SER A 36 2.37 3.12 -1.30
N VAL A 37 2.12 2.67 -2.53
CA VAL A 37 2.23 3.53 -3.73
C VAL A 37 1.14 4.60 -3.72
N GLY A 38 1.50 5.83 -4.10
CA GLY A 38 0.57 6.96 -4.09
C GLY A 38 -0.26 7.12 -5.37
N LEU A 39 0.17 6.51 -6.48
CA LEU A 39 -0.47 6.62 -7.79
C LEU A 39 -0.44 5.27 -8.52
N PHE A 40 -1.53 4.95 -9.21
CA PHE A 40 -1.71 3.68 -9.92
C PHE A 40 -1.79 3.88 -11.45
N GLY A 41 -0.92 4.72 -12.01
CA GLY A 41 -0.96 5.13 -13.43
C GLY A 41 -0.76 4.02 -14.48
N HIS A 42 -0.51 2.76 -14.07
CA HIS A 42 -0.49 1.61 -14.98
C HIS A 42 -1.66 0.64 -14.79
N SER A 43 -2.64 0.98 -13.95
CA SER A 43 -3.83 0.14 -13.69
C SER A 43 -4.91 0.23 -14.78
N GLY A 44 -4.66 1.01 -15.84
CA GLY A 44 -5.65 1.25 -16.90
C GLY A 44 -6.69 2.33 -16.57
N ASP A 45 -6.50 3.08 -15.48
CA ASP A 45 -7.20 4.35 -15.29
C ASP A 45 -6.55 5.40 -16.23
N ASP A 46 -7.34 5.96 -17.13
CA ASP A 46 -6.94 7.05 -18.03
C ASP A 46 -6.61 8.30 -17.20
N GLU A 47 -5.35 8.42 -16.78
CA GLU A 47 -4.82 9.65 -16.17
C GLU A 47 -3.83 10.32 -17.15
N VAL A 48 -4.38 11.09 -18.10
CA VAL A 48 -3.78 12.30 -18.70
C VAL A 48 -4.83 13.40 -18.87
#